data_AF-A0A923C9L5-F1
#
_entry.id   AF-A0A923C9L5-F1
#
_cell.length_a   1.000
_cell.length_b   1.000
_cell.length_c   1.000
_cell.angle_alpha   90.00
_cell.angle_beta   90.00
_cell.angle_gamma   90.00
#
_symmetry.space_group_name_H-M   'P 1'
#
loop_
_entity.id
_entity.type
_entity.pdbx_description
1 polymer ?
#
loop_
_entity_poly.entity_id
_entity_poly.type
_entity_poly.pdbx_seq_one_letter_code
_entity_poly.pdbx_strand_id
1 'polypeptide(L)'
;MTTYLFPPPVVQSVAIRGKSEQFPINRLFFVGRNYHAHAVEMGKPVDKSVERPFYFTKAPQTLVPSGATVPYPPETKNYHFEMELVVAIGKAGF
;
A
#
# COMPACT_ATOMS: atom_id res chain seq x y z
N MET A 1 -16.74 16.32 -22.37
CA MET A 1 -15.68 16.61 -21.39
C MET A 1 -16.33 17.07 -20.11
N THR A 2 -15.89 16.57 -18.97
CA THR A 2 -16.43 16.97 -17.67
C THR A 2 -15.71 18.24 -17.20
N THR A 3 -16.47 19.27 -16.83
CA THR A 3 -15.93 20.48 -16.19
C THR A 3 -15.91 20.25 -14.68
N TYR A 4 -14.73 20.29 -14.08
CA TYR A 4 -14.59 20.21 -12.62
C TYR A 4 -14.65 21.61 -12.01
N LEU A 5 -15.19 21.72 -10.79
CA LEU A 5 -15.24 22.98 -10.03
C LEU A 5 -13.83 23.50 -9.67
N PHE A 6 -12.86 22.60 -9.52
CA PHE A 6 -11.45 22.87 -9.26
C PHE A 6 -10.58 21.78 -9.91
N PRO A 7 -9.26 22.01 -10.13
CA PRO A 7 -8.38 21.00 -10.68
C PRO A 7 -8.38 19.73 -9.81
N PRO A 8 -8.56 18.53 -10.40
CA PRO A 8 -8.46 17.30 -9.63
C PRO A 8 -7.02 17.07 -9.16
N PRO A 9 -6.81 16.29 -8.08
CA PRO A 9 -5.48 15.88 -7.66
C PRO A 9 -4.72 15.16 -8.78
N VAL A 10 -3.41 15.37 -8.81
CA VAL A 10 -2.53 14.64 -9.74
C VAL A 10 -2.63 13.13 -9.50
N VAL A 11 -2.63 12.36 -10.58
CA VAL A 11 -2.62 10.90 -10.52
C VAL A 11 -1.31 10.46 -9.86
N GLN A 12 -1.43 9.75 -8.73
CA GLN A 12 -0.28 9.19 -8.05
C GLN A 12 0.34 8.08 -8.90
N SER A 13 1.66 8.03 -8.95
CA SER A 13 2.38 7.07 -9.78
C SER A 13 3.72 6.69 -9.16
N VAL A 14 4.27 5.56 -9.59
CA VAL A 14 5.59 5.07 -9.12
C VAL A 14 6.55 4.91 -10.28
N ALA A 15 7.84 5.20 -10.01
CA ALA A 15 8.89 5.11 -10.99
C ALA A 15 9.12 3.67 -11.42
N ILE A 16 9.33 3.47 -12.74
CA ILE A 16 9.69 2.17 -13.30
C ILE A 16 11.20 2.17 -13.53
N ARG A 17 11.91 1.20 -12.95
CA ARG A 17 13.37 1.10 -13.09
C ARG A 17 13.77 1.02 -14.56
N GLY A 18 14.66 1.90 -14.99
CA GLY A 18 15.19 1.93 -16.36
C GLY A 18 14.24 2.55 -17.40
N LYS A 19 13.15 3.21 -16.97
CA LYS A 19 12.16 3.84 -17.86
C LYS A 19 11.88 5.27 -17.43
N SER A 20 11.45 6.11 -18.38
CA SER A 20 10.97 7.46 -18.09
C SER A 20 9.48 7.48 -17.76
N GLU A 21 8.73 6.47 -18.21
CA GLU A 21 7.33 6.28 -17.87
C GLU A 21 7.14 5.92 -16.38
N GLN A 22 5.96 6.28 -15.87
CA GLN A 22 5.54 6.00 -14.50
C GLN A 22 4.38 5.00 -14.51
N PHE A 23 4.28 4.17 -13.48
CA PHE A 23 3.14 3.27 -13.30
C PHE A 23 2.02 4.00 -12.53
N PRO A 24 0.86 4.28 -13.14
CA PRO A 24 -0.23 5.01 -12.47
C PRO A 24 -0.92 4.12 -11.42
N ILE A 25 -1.15 4.67 -10.24
CA ILE A 25 -1.76 3.98 -9.11
C ILE A 25 -3.24 4.32 -9.03
N ASN A 26 -4.08 3.28 -9.04
CA ASN A 26 -5.54 3.40 -8.85
C ASN A 26 -5.94 3.08 -7.42
N ARG A 27 -5.65 1.86 -6.95
CA ARG A 27 -6.01 1.38 -5.61
C ARG A 27 -4.81 0.68 -4.97
N LEU A 28 -4.71 0.78 -3.65
CA LEU A 28 -3.72 0.08 -2.84
C LEU A 28 -4.45 -0.91 -1.93
N PHE A 29 -4.05 -2.18 -2.00
CA PHE A 29 -4.56 -3.26 -1.16
C PHE A 29 -3.40 -3.88 -0.37
N PHE A 30 -3.65 -4.14 0.91
CA PHE A 30 -2.69 -4.70 1.84
C PHE A 30 -3.30 -5.94 2.49
N VAL A 31 -2.48 -6.94 2.83
CA VAL A 31 -2.91 -8.16 3.52
C VAL A 31 -2.33 -8.19 4.91
N GLY A 32 -3.19 -8.27 5.92
CA GLY A 32 -2.75 -8.40 7.30
C GLY A 32 -2.35 -9.83 7.67
N ARG A 33 -1.35 -9.98 8.54
CA ARG A 33 -0.88 -11.28 9.09
C ARG A 33 -0.52 -12.33 8.03
N ASN A 34 0.02 -11.90 6.89
CA ASN A 34 0.35 -12.81 5.77
C ASN A 34 1.69 -13.56 5.92
N TYR A 35 2.41 -13.35 7.02
CA TYR A 35 3.63 -14.08 7.37
C TYR A 35 3.42 -14.76 8.72
N HIS A 36 3.51 -16.10 8.75
CA HIS A 36 3.16 -16.89 9.94
C HIS A 36 4.04 -16.55 11.15
N ALA A 37 5.36 -16.37 10.94
CA ALA A 37 6.29 -16.00 12.00
C ALA A 37 5.93 -14.64 12.65
N HIS A 38 5.58 -13.64 11.82
CA HIS A 38 5.16 -12.33 12.31
C HIS A 38 3.82 -12.39 13.06
N ALA A 39 2.89 -13.23 12.62
CA ALA A 39 1.64 -13.45 13.34
C ALA A 39 1.87 -14.03 14.76
N VAL A 40 2.81 -14.96 14.89
CA VAL A 40 3.22 -15.53 16.18
C VAL A 40 3.89 -14.47 17.06
N GLU A 41 4.79 -13.64 16.52
CA GLU A 41 5.42 -12.51 17.22
C GLU A 41 4.39 -11.53 17.81
N MET A 42 3.32 -11.25 17.05
CA MET A 42 2.21 -10.39 17.47
C MET A 42 1.28 -11.06 18.51
N GLY A 43 1.60 -12.27 18.99
CA GLY A 43 0.77 -13.04 19.93
C GLY A 43 -0.56 -13.50 19.33
N LYS A 44 -0.68 -13.49 18.00
CA LYS A 44 -1.90 -13.83 17.25
C LYS A 44 -1.54 -14.80 16.13
N PRO A 45 -1.21 -16.08 16.43
CA PRO A 45 -0.94 -17.08 15.40
C PRO A 45 -2.15 -17.23 14.46
N VAL A 46 -1.90 -17.38 13.15
CA VAL A 46 -2.95 -17.61 12.16
C VAL A 46 -3.22 -19.10 12.06
N ASP A 47 -4.43 -19.53 12.42
CA ASP A 47 -4.90 -20.89 12.10
C ASP A 47 -5.32 -20.95 10.62
N LYS A 48 -4.44 -21.48 9.77
CA LYS A 48 -4.67 -21.59 8.32
C LYS A 48 -5.82 -22.51 7.93
N SER A 49 -6.38 -23.29 8.85
CA SER A 49 -7.51 -24.19 8.58
C SER A 49 -8.88 -23.48 8.67
N VAL A 50 -8.97 -22.38 9.43
CA VAL A 50 -10.23 -21.66 9.68
C VAL A 50 -10.15 -20.16 9.40
N GLU A 51 -8.97 -19.55 9.52
CA GLU A 51 -8.77 -18.13 9.26
C GLU A 51 -8.56 -17.86 7.77
N ARG A 52 -9.20 -16.80 7.28
CA ARG A 52 -9.01 -16.30 5.91
C ARG A 52 -8.17 -15.01 5.92
N PRO A 53 -7.40 -14.72 4.86
CA PRO A 53 -6.75 -13.43 4.72
C PRO A 53 -7.77 -12.30 4.80
N PHE A 54 -7.39 -11.21 5.46
CA PHE A 54 -8.16 -9.98 5.47
C PHE A 54 -7.35 -8.87 4.83
N TYR A 55 -8.08 -7.93 4.23
CA TYR A 55 -7.50 -6.85 3.46
C TYR A 55 -7.89 -5.51 4.06
N PHE A 56 -6.97 -4.56 3.94
CA PHE A 56 -7.24 -3.15 4.18
C PHE A 56 -6.65 -2.32 3.04
N THR A 57 -7.00 -1.04 2.99
CA THR A 57 -6.57 -0.13 1.94
C THR A 57 -5.90 1.10 2.53
N LYS A 58 -5.13 1.80 1.69
CA LYS A 58 -4.63 3.14 1.96
C LYS A 58 -5.00 4.04 0.78
N ALA A 59 -5.20 5.33 1.05
CA ALA A 59 -5.44 6.29 -0.03
C ALA A 59 -4.18 6.42 -0.90
N PRO A 60 -4.28 6.48 -2.24
CA PRO A 60 -3.11 6.62 -3.11
C PRO A 60 -2.20 7.81 -2.76
N GLN A 61 -2.77 8.88 -2.21
CA GLN A 61 -2.07 10.09 -1.77
C GLN A 61 -1.12 9.86 -0.59
N THR A 62 -1.19 8.70 0.07
CA THR A 62 -0.26 8.31 1.14
C THR A 62 1.03 7.70 0.61
N LEU A 63 1.14 7.48 -0.70
CA LEU A 63 2.30 6.88 -1.32
C LEU A 63 3.49 7.84 -1.26
N VAL A 64 4.64 7.29 -0.87
CA VAL A 64 5.92 7.99 -0.85
C VAL A 64 6.93 7.24 -1.71
N PRO A 65 7.74 7.93 -2.54
CA PRO A 65 8.78 7.28 -3.32
C PRO A 65 9.84 6.61 -2.44
N SER A 66 10.42 5.51 -2.94
CA SER A 66 11.56 4.87 -2.28
C SER A 66 12.71 5.85 -2.10
N GLY A 67 13.28 5.91 -0.89
CA GLY A 67 14.36 6.83 -0.53
C GLY A 67 13.90 8.25 -0.15
N ALA A 68 12.59 8.53 -0.17
CA ALA A 68 12.06 9.79 0.34
C ALA A 68 12.15 9.84 1.88
N THR A 69 12.30 11.05 2.42
CA THR A 69 12.13 11.31 3.85
C THR A 69 10.65 11.31 4.21
N VAL A 70 10.23 10.44 5.13
CA VAL A 70 8.86 10.38 5.63
C VAL A 70 8.79 11.12 6.97
N PRO A 71 7.93 12.15 7.11
CA PRO A 71 7.76 12.83 8.39
C PRO A 71 7.14 11.88 9.42
N TYR A 72 7.57 12.00 10.68
CA TYR A 72 6.94 11.25 11.77
C TYR A 72 5.47 11.70 11.93
N PRO A 73 4.49 10.79 11.88
CA PRO A 73 3.08 11.18 11.88
C PRO A 73 2.67 11.80 13.23
N PRO A 74 1.78 12.80 13.22
CA PRO A 74 1.22 13.32 14.45
C PRO A 74 0.37 12.25 15.17
N GLU A 75 0.05 12.49 16.44
CA GLU A 75 -0.86 11.66 17.25
C GLU A 75 -0.40 10.20 17.52
N THR A 76 0.88 9.88 17.30
CA THR A 76 1.48 8.63 17.78
C THR A 76 2.78 8.87 18.53
N LYS A 77 3.16 7.91 19.37
CA LYS A 77 4.49 7.80 19.99
C LYS A 77 5.17 6.46 19.65
N ASN A 78 4.52 5.66 18.80
CA ASN A 78 4.92 4.29 18.50
C ASN A 78 4.65 4.01 17.01
N TYR A 79 5.51 4.55 16.14
CA TYR A 79 5.38 4.44 14.70
C TYR A 79 6.15 3.20 14.20
N HIS A 80 5.42 2.18 13.76
CA HIS A 80 5.98 0.87 13.37
C HIS A 80 6.33 0.83 11.88
N PHE A 81 7.27 -0.04 11.52
CA PHE A 81 7.62 -0.35 10.13
C PHE A 81 7.28 -1.81 9.81
N GLU A 82 6.79 -2.05 8.60
CA GLU A 82 6.52 -3.38 8.04
C GLU A 82 7.09 -3.42 6.62
N MET A 83 8.02 -4.33 6.37
CA MET A 83 8.58 -4.54 5.02
C MET A 83 7.72 -5.55 4.26
N GLU A 84 7.23 -5.17 3.09
CA GLU A 84 6.32 -6.00 2.29
C GLU A 84 6.79 -6.12 0.84
N LEU A 85 6.43 -7.24 0.20
CA LEU A 85 6.48 -7.37 -1.26
C LEU A 85 5.24 -6.70 -1.87
N VAL A 86 5.46 -5.74 -2.76
CA VAL A 86 4.38 -5.07 -3.50
C VAL A 86 4.25 -5.69 -4.89
N VAL A 87 3.02 -6.05 -5.27
CA VAL A 87 2.68 -6.54 -6.62
C VAL A 87 1.89 -5.46 -7.37
N ALA A 88 2.43 -4.97 -8.49
CA ALA A 88 1.77 -4.02 -9.37
C ALA A 88 0.94 -4.75 -10.44
N ILE A 89 -0.37 -4.49 -10.49
CA ILE A 89 -1.30 -5.20 -11.37
C ILE A 89 -1.48 -4.43 -12.68
N GLY A 90 -0.96 -4.98 -13.79
CA GLY A 90 -1.01 -4.35 -15.11
C GLY A 90 -2.20 -4.75 -15.99
N LYS A 91 -3.03 -5.71 -15.57
CA LYS A 91 -4.17 -6.21 -16.35
C LYS A 91 -5.37 -6.47 -15.45
N ALA A 92 -6.56 -6.11 -15.92
CA ALA A 92 -7.81 -6.39 -15.21
C ALA A 92 -8.09 -7.91 -15.16
N GLY A 93 -8.69 -8.36 -14.05
CA GLY A 93 -9.21 -9.72 -13.87
C GLY A 93 -10.70 -9.83 -14.24
N PHE A 94 -11.21 -11.06 -14.23
CA PHE A 94 -12.59 -11.45 -14.55
C PHE A 94 -13.24 -12.17 -13.37
#